data_AF-A0A7C2PH60-F1
#
_entry.id   AF-A0A7C2PH60-F1
#
_cell.length_a   1.000
_cell.length_b   1.000
_cell.length_c   1.000
_cell.angle_alpha   90.00
_cell.angle_beta   90.00
_cell.angle_gamma   90.00
#
_symmetry.space_group_name_H-M   'P 1'
#
loop_
_entity.id
_entity.type
_entity.pdbx_description
1 polymer ?
#
loop_
_entity_poly.entity_id
_entity_poly.type
_entity_poly.pdbx_seq_one_letter_code
_entity_poly.pdbx_strand_id
1 'polypeptide(L)'
;MKLLRGGFRREPYDEKFARGFAKVDFRQYDKATVHQYADPPIRPIGDPDPVPDPSQHKLVREFGIPDDDKGGVYFHVGANTDQREKFFIEDMSAYALGLAKGPVTVDSEKRELLVSYTTQDGANNAIAQIDSAIYIVSRQRADLGAYQNRLETTIRGVDIAAENLQSAESQIRDVDMAKEMVDFVKNQILSQSAASMLAQANLRPQVVLRILG
;
A
#
# COMPACT_ATOMS: atom_id res chain seq x y z
N MET A 1 -67.77 -41.59 0.22
CA MET A 1 -66.42 -42.01 0.65
C MET A 1 -65.64 -42.46 -0.58
N LYS A 2 -64.84 -41.58 -1.19
CA LYS A 2 -64.10 -41.85 -2.44
C LYS A 2 -62.62 -41.58 -2.14
N LEU A 3 -61.85 -42.66 -2.01
CA LEU A 3 -60.46 -42.63 -1.58
C LEU A 3 -59.54 -42.07 -2.67
N LEU A 4 -58.69 -41.13 -2.28
CA LEU A 4 -57.65 -40.48 -3.06
C LEU A 4 -56.47 -41.45 -3.28
N ARG A 5 -56.18 -41.82 -4.54
CA ARG A 5 -54.87 -42.36 -4.95
C ARG A 5 -54.19 -41.34 -5.85
N GLY A 6 -53.39 -40.45 -5.26
CA GLY A 6 -52.42 -39.61 -5.97
C GLY A 6 -51.09 -40.35 -6.05
N GLY A 7 -50.76 -40.90 -7.21
CA GLY A 7 -49.45 -41.49 -7.46
C GLY A 7 -48.40 -40.38 -7.61
N PHE A 8 -47.41 -40.38 -6.72
CA PHE A 8 -46.19 -39.60 -6.87
C PHE A 8 -45.44 -40.07 -8.12
N ARG A 9 -45.51 -39.29 -9.21
CA ARG A 9 -44.58 -39.44 -10.34
C ARG A 9 -43.24 -38.86 -9.89
N ARG A 10 -42.18 -39.67 -9.88
CA ARG A 10 -40.81 -39.16 -9.74
C ARG A 10 -40.42 -38.51 -11.06
N GLU A 11 -40.13 -37.22 -11.03
CA GLU A 11 -39.49 -36.54 -12.16
C GLU A 11 -38.04 -37.05 -12.31
N PRO A 12 -37.55 -37.28 -13.54
CA PRO A 12 -36.18 -37.74 -13.75
C PRO A 12 -35.17 -36.61 -13.47
N TYR A 13 -34.07 -36.96 -12.81
CA TYR A 13 -32.92 -36.11 -12.52
C TYR A 13 -32.40 -35.40 -13.80
N ASP A 14 -32.20 -34.09 -13.74
CA ASP A 14 -31.62 -33.30 -14.82
C ASP A 14 -30.12 -33.64 -15.03
N GLU A 15 -29.83 -34.36 -16.12
CA GLU A 15 -28.48 -34.75 -16.55
C GLU A 15 -27.52 -33.58 -16.85
N LYS A 16 -28.00 -32.32 -16.82
CA LYS A 16 -27.14 -31.14 -16.97
C LYS A 16 -26.37 -30.81 -15.69
N PHE A 17 -26.85 -31.20 -14.51
CA PHE A 17 -26.13 -31.00 -13.24
C PHE A 17 -24.98 -32.00 -13.04
N ALA A 18 -25.12 -33.24 -13.54
CA ALA A 18 -24.09 -34.27 -13.38
C ALA A 18 -22.84 -34.06 -14.27
N ARG A 19 -22.95 -33.26 -15.34
CA ARG A 19 -21.86 -33.03 -16.30
C ARG A 19 -20.86 -31.94 -15.87
N GLY A 20 -21.17 -31.14 -14.84
CA GLY A 20 -20.27 -30.09 -14.34
C GLY A 20 -19.05 -30.62 -13.57
N PHE A 21 -19.16 -31.78 -12.94
CA PHE A 21 -18.11 -32.34 -12.08
C PHE A 21 -17.14 -33.30 -12.80
N ALA A 22 -17.46 -33.73 -14.03
CA ALA A 22 -16.72 -34.77 -14.74
C ALA A 22 -15.50 -34.27 -15.55
N LYS A 23 -15.10 -33.00 -15.43
CA LYS A 23 -13.96 -32.40 -16.18
C LYS A 23 -12.75 -32.01 -15.33
N VAL A 24 -12.69 -32.40 -14.06
CA VAL A 24 -11.46 -32.22 -13.26
C VAL A 24 -10.56 -33.43 -13.47
N ASP A 25 -9.70 -33.37 -14.49
CA ASP A 25 -8.73 -34.43 -14.78
C ASP A 25 -7.53 -34.32 -13.81
N PHE A 26 -7.63 -34.98 -12.66
CA PHE A 26 -6.62 -34.96 -11.58
C PHE A 26 -5.25 -35.50 -12.02
N ARG A 27 -5.15 -36.16 -13.18
CA ARG A 27 -3.89 -36.67 -13.75
C ARG A 27 -2.98 -35.58 -14.31
N GLN A 28 -3.48 -34.36 -14.51
CA GLN A 28 -2.68 -33.24 -15.02
C GLN A 28 -1.85 -32.52 -13.94
N TYR A 29 -2.02 -32.89 -12.66
CA TYR A 29 -1.29 -32.28 -11.55
C TYR A 29 0.08 -32.89 -11.26
N ASP A 30 0.48 -33.98 -11.94
CA ASP A 30 1.65 -34.79 -11.54
C ASP A 30 2.94 -34.55 -12.38
N LYS A 31 2.98 -33.58 -13.31
CA LYS A 31 4.21 -33.35 -14.11
C LYS A 31 4.68 -31.90 -14.27
N ALA A 32 3.91 -30.90 -13.84
CA ALA A 32 4.31 -29.49 -13.96
C ALA A 32 4.86 -28.87 -12.66
N THR A 33 4.77 -29.56 -11.52
CA THR A 33 4.98 -28.92 -10.20
C THR A 33 6.33 -29.26 -9.54
N VAL A 34 7.13 -30.18 -10.09
CA VAL A 34 8.32 -30.70 -9.39
C VAL A 34 9.64 -30.06 -9.84
N HIS A 35 9.63 -29.17 -10.85
CA HIS A 35 10.88 -28.59 -11.40
C HIS A 35 11.10 -27.09 -11.14
N GLN A 36 10.46 -26.49 -10.13
CA GLN A 36 10.61 -25.04 -9.85
C GLN A 36 11.15 -24.69 -8.47
N TYR A 37 11.66 -25.67 -7.70
CA TYR A 37 12.40 -25.40 -6.46
C TYR A 37 13.90 -25.63 -6.63
N ALA A 38 14.49 -25.14 -7.74
CA ALA A 38 15.93 -24.89 -7.75
C ALA A 38 16.14 -23.63 -6.90
N ASP A 39 16.94 -23.72 -5.83
CA ASP A 39 17.27 -22.57 -5.01
C ASP A 39 17.76 -21.43 -5.93
N PRO A 40 17.15 -20.23 -5.87
CA PRO A 40 17.55 -19.15 -6.74
C PRO A 40 19.02 -18.79 -6.45
N PRO A 41 19.80 -18.40 -7.47
CA PRO A 41 21.15 -17.90 -7.23
C PRO A 41 21.11 -16.78 -6.19
N ILE A 42 22.06 -16.80 -5.25
CA ILE A 42 22.16 -15.79 -4.19
C ILE A 42 22.23 -14.41 -4.86
N ARG A 43 21.19 -13.61 -4.64
CA ARG A 43 21.05 -12.27 -5.23
C ARG A 43 22.00 -11.30 -4.52
N PRO A 44 22.60 -10.34 -5.23
CA PRO A 44 23.35 -9.26 -4.60
C PRO A 44 22.43 -8.48 -3.64
N ILE A 45 22.96 -8.14 -2.46
CA ILE A 45 22.23 -7.43 -1.41
C ILE A 45 21.89 -6.02 -1.93
N GLY A 46 20.62 -5.79 -2.29
CA GLY A 46 20.13 -4.49 -2.76
C GLY A 46 19.12 -4.53 -3.90
N ASP A 47 19.04 -5.63 -4.66
CA ASP A 47 17.98 -5.80 -5.64
C ASP A 47 16.70 -6.26 -4.94
N PRO A 48 15.58 -5.51 -5.04
CA PRO A 48 14.30 -5.98 -4.53
C PRO A 48 13.91 -7.26 -5.26
N ASP A 49 13.41 -8.25 -4.52
CA ASP A 49 12.86 -9.45 -5.14
C ASP A 49 11.82 -9.02 -6.19
N PRO A 50 11.82 -9.63 -7.39
CA PRO A 50 10.83 -9.34 -8.41
C PRO A 50 9.46 -9.60 -7.79
N VAL A 51 8.66 -8.55 -7.68
CA VAL A 51 7.28 -8.65 -7.21
C VAL A 51 6.59 -9.67 -8.12
N PRO A 52 6.07 -10.78 -7.57
CA PRO A 52 5.38 -11.76 -8.38
C PRO A 52 4.21 -11.06 -9.06
N ASP A 53 4.20 -11.11 -10.40
CA ASP A 53 3.13 -10.56 -11.21
C ASP A 53 1.78 -11.15 -10.73
N PRO A 54 0.86 -10.33 -10.18
CA PRO A 54 -0.39 -10.81 -9.60
C PRO A 54 -1.25 -11.56 -10.63
N SER A 55 -1.07 -11.30 -11.93
CA SER A 55 -1.77 -11.98 -13.02
C SER A 55 -1.31 -13.44 -13.24
N GLN A 56 -0.21 -13.88 -12.62
CA GLN A 56 0.33 -15.24 -12.74
C GLN A 56 -0.28 -16.22 -11.72
N HIS A 57 -1.03 -15.77 -10.72
CA HIS A 57 -1.60 -16.66 -9.71
C HIS A 57 -2.77 -17.47 -10.30
N LYS A 58 -2.73 -18.81 -10.22
CA LYS A 58 -3.74 -19.71 -10.85
C LYS A 58 -5.20 -19.41 -10.43
N LEU A 59 -5.40 -18.74 -9.29
CA LEU A 59 -6.70 -18.34 -8.74
C LEU A 59 -7.36 -17.17 -9.48
N VAL A 60 -6.60 -16.25 -10.12
CA VAL A 60 -7.19 -15.10 -10.84
C VAL A 60 -7.81 -15.49 -12.17
N ARG A 61 -7.32 -16.54 -12.85
CA ARG A 61 -7.86 -16.99 -14.16
C ARG A 61 -9.14 -17.81 -14.05
N GLU A 62 -9.38 -18.48 -12.92
CA GLU A 62 -10.50 -19.42 -12.75
C GLU A 62 -11.74 -18.78 -12.10
N PHE A 63 -11.58 -17.68 -11.36
CA PHE A 63 -12.69 -16.99 -10.67
C PHE A 63 -13.02 -15.59 -11.18
N GLY A 64 -12.36 -15.09 -12.24
CA GLY A 64 -12.75 -13.85 -12.91
C GLY A 64 -12.86 -12.64 -11.98
N ILE A 65 -11.96 -12.52 -11.01
CA ILE A 65 -11.85 -11.32 -10.18
C ILE A 65 -11.12 -10.27 -11.03
N PRO A 66 -11.76 -9.15 -11.42
CA PRO A 66 -11.13 -8.13 -12.25
C PRO A 66 -9.95 -7.48 -11.52
N ASP A 67 -8.80 -7.44 -12.19
CA ASP A 67 -7.65 -6.61 -11.83
C ASP A 67 -8.04 -5.12 -11.98
N ASP A 68 -7.63 -4.32 -10.98
CA ASP A 68 -7.60 -2.85 -10.87
C ASP A 68 -8.87 -2.02 -10.52
N ASP A 69 -10.10 -2.47 -10.78
CA ASP A 69 -11.31 -1.64 -10.57
C ASP A 69 -12.10 -1.88 -9.26
N LYS A 70 -11.54 -2.64 -8.32
CA LYS A 70 -12.14 -2.72 -6.99
C LYS A 70 -11.79 -1.47 -6.19
N GLY A 71 -12.76 -0.56 -6.07
CA GLY A 71 -12.68 0.72 -5.39
C GLY A 71 -11.75 0.70 -4.17
N GLY A 72 -10.56 1.27 -4.34
CA GLY A 72 -9.57 1.44 -3.30
C GLY A 72 -9.28 2.93 -3.11
N VAL A 73 -8.97 3.32 -1.88
CA VAL A 73 -8.60 4.70 -1.56
C VAL A 73 -7.08 4.81 -1.61
N TYR A 74 -6.56 5.82 -2.30
CA TYR A 74 -5.13 6.11 -2.29
C TYR A 74 -4.81 7.07 -1.15
N PHE A 75 -3.80 6.72 -0.36
CA PHE A 75 -3.21 7.64 0.62
C PHE A 75 -1.85 8.10 0.11
N HIS A 76 -1.60 9.41 0.15
CA HIS A 76 -0.25 9.95 -0.06
C HIS A 76 0.57 9.73 1.21
N VAL A 77 1.74 9.12 1.04
CA VAL A 77 2.63 8.73 2.14
C VAL A 77 3.97 9.45 2.09
N GLY A 78 4.17 10.33 1.10
CA GLY A 78 5.39 11.12 0.96
C GLY A 78 5.20 12.37 0.11
N ALA A 79 6.26 13.18 0.03
CA ALA A 79 6.23 14.49 -0.60
C ALA A 79 6.42 14.47 -2.13
N ASN A 80 6.81 13.32 -2.71
CA ASN A 80 7.08 13.20 -4.14
C ASN A 80 5.91 12.58 -4.91
N THR A 81 5.88 12.85 -6.23
CA THR A 81 4.91 12.22 -7.14
C THR A 81 5.04 10.70 -7.08
N ASP A 82 3.90 10.00 -7.14
CA ASP A 82 3.79 8.55 -7.05
C ASP A 82 4.17 7.90 -5.70
N GLN A 83 4.44 8.68 -4.66
CA GLN A 83 4.54 8.17 -3.28
C GLN A 83 3.14 8.01 -2.66
N ARG A 84 2.40 7.04 -3.18
CA ARG A 84 1.04 6.68 -2.73
C ARG A 84 0.89 5.20 -2.47
N GLU A 85 0.08 4.86 -1.49
CA GLU A 85 -0.31 3.48 -1.19
C GLU A 85 -1.81 3.30 -1.44
N LYS A 86 -2.18 2.21 -2.14
CA LYS A 86 -3.58 1.85 -2.44
C LYS A 86 -4.12 0.97 -1.32
N PHE A 87 -5.18 1.42 -0.67
CA PHE A 87 -5.87 0.68 0.39
C PHE A 87 -7.16 0.11 -0.16
N PHE A 88 -7.39 -1.17 0.06
CA PHE A 88 -8.60 -1.85 -0.33
C PHE A 88 -9.38 -2.35 0.88
N ILE A 89 -10.66 -1.99 0.96
CA ILE A 89 -11.59 -2.46 1.98
C ILE A 89 -12.76 -3.08 1.23
N GLU A 90 -12.91 -4.40 1.33
CA GLU A 90 -14.08 -5.09 0.79
C GLU A 90 -15.36 -4.71 1.54
N ASP A 91 -16.51 -4.81 0.88
CA ASP A 91 -17.80 -4.65 1.56
C ASP A 91 -17.97 -5.74 2.63
N MET A 92 -18.03 -5.35 3.90
CA MET A 92 -18.23 -6.25 5.04
C MET A 92 -19.70 -6.34 5.47
N SER A 93 -20.63 -5.90 4.63
CA SER A 93 -22.06 -6.03 4.90
C SER A 93 -22.49 -7.50 5.00
N ALA A 94 -23.54 -7.76 5.77
CA ALA A 94 -24.10 -9.12 5.91
C ALA A 94 -24.53 -9.74 4.56
N TYR A 95 -24.80 -8.91 3.54
CA TYR A 95 -25.08 -9.37 2.18
C TYR A 95 -23.80 -9.83 1.47
N ALA A 96 -22.74 -9.01 1.49
CA ALA A 96 -21.45 -9.35 0.91
C ALA A 96 -20.79 -10.57 1.59
N LEU A 97 -21.03 -10.75 2.89
CA LEU A 97 -20.60 -11.91 3.68
C LEU A 97 -21.51 -13.15 3.53
N GLY A 98 -22.57 -13.08 2.71
CA GLY A 98 -23.46 -14.22 2.41
C GLY A 98 -24.42 -14.62 3.54
N LEU A 99 -24.63 -13.75 4.53
CA LEU A 99 -25.49 -14.00 5.70
C LEU A 99 -26.93 -13.46 5.51
N ALA A 100 -27.14 -12.53 4.58
CA ALA A 100 -28.43 -11.88 4.30
C ALA A 100 -28.83 -12.01 2.83
N LYS A 101 -30.13 -12.12 2.58
CA LYS A 101 -30.70 -12.17 1.24
C LYS A 101 -30.99 -10.75 0.74
N GLY A 102 -30.14 -10.27 -0.16
CA GLY A 102 -30.26 -8.96 -0.82
C GLY A 102 -29.46 -7.83 -0.16
N PRO A 103 -29.10 -6.78 -0.93
CA PRO A 103 -28.33 -5.64 -0.45
C PRO A 103 -29.10 -4.83 0.61
N VAL A 104 -28.36 -4.18 1.50
CA VAL A 104 -28.94 -3.34 2.58
C VAL A 104 -29.59 -2.10 1.97
N THR A 105 -30.91 -2.14 1.77
CA THR A 105 -31.73 -0.97 1.45
C THR A 105 -32.37 -0.42 2.72
N VAL A 106 -32.46 0.90 2.83
CA VAL A 106 -32.83 1.64 4.05
C VAL A 106 -34.29 1.37 4.52
N ASP A 107 -35.12 0.77 3.67
CA ASP A 107 -36.57 0.59 3.89
C ASP A 107 -37.03 -0.86 4.18
N SER A 108 -36.13 -1.81 4.42
CA SER A 108 -36.53 -3.22 4.56
C SER A 108 -36.97 -3.60 5.98
N GLU A 109 -38.26 -3.50 6.28
CA GLU A 109 -38.88 -3.87 7.57
C GLU A 109 -38.74 -5.37 7.95
N LYS A 110 -38.31 -6.23 7.02
CA LYS A 110 -37.91 -7.62 7.29
C LYS A 110 -36.63 -7.96 6.52
N ARG A 111 -35.53 -8.11 7.25
CA ARG A 111 -34.29 -8.72 6.72
C ARG A 111 -34.49 -10.23 6.65
N GLU A 112 -34.53 -10.79 5.45
CA GLU A 112 -34.45 -12.24 5.26
C GLU A 112 -33.00 -12.67 5.50
N LEU A 113 -32.73 -13.22 6.69
CA LEU A 113 -31.46 -13.89 6.98
C LEU A 113 -31.44 -15.23 6.24
N LEU A 114 -30.32 -15.52 5.57
CA LEU A 114 -30.10 -16.84 4.95
C LEU A 114 -29.80 -17.92 6.00
N VAL A 115 -29.44 -17.47 7.20
CA VAL A 115 -29.11 -18.27 8.38
C VAL A 115 -30.41 -18.65 9.10
N SER A 116 -30.83 -19.92 9.00
CA SER A 116 -31.98 -20.46 9.71
C SER A 116 -31.54 -21.37 10.86
N TYR A 117 -32.09 -21.17 12.05
CA TYR A 117 -31.81 -21.98 13.24
C TYR A 117 -33.00 -22.87 13.65
N THR A 118 -34.08 -22.88 12.87
CA THR A 118 -35.31 -23.58 13.21
C THR A 118 -35.25 -25.08 12.92
N THR A 119 -34.30 -25.53 12.10
CA THR A 119 -34.06 -26.94 11.78
C THR A 119 -32.61 -27.31 12.07
N GLN A 120 -32.35 -28.59 12.37
CA GLN A 120 -31.00 -29.07 12.63
C GLN A 120 -30.07 -28.89 11.42
N ASP A 121 -30.56 -29.16 10.22
CA ASP A 121 -29.82 -28.92 8.97
C ASP A 121 -29.61 -27.42 8.70
N GLY A 122 -30.61 -26.59 9.02
CA GLY A 122 -30.49 -25.13 8.94
C GLY A 122 -29.38 -24.62 9.86
N ALA A 123 -29.35 -25.08 11.11
CA ALA A 123 -28.35 -24.69 12.09
C ALA A 123 -26.93 -25.14 11.67
N ASN A 124 -26.78 -26.32 11.07
CA ASN A 124 -25.48 -26.76 10.53
C ASN A 124 -25.01 -25.90 9.36
N ASN A 125 -25.90 -25.56 8.43
CA ASN A 125 -25.57 -24.68 7.31
C ASN A 125 -25.26 -23.24 7.78
N ALA A 126 -25.98 -22.77 8.79
CA ALA A 126 -25.76 -21.48 9.44
C ALA A 126 -24.34 -21.35 10.01
N ILE A 127 -23.85 -22.39 10.70
CA ILE A 127 -22.49 -22.42 11.23
C ILE A 127 -21.48 -22.31 10.08
N ALA A 128 -21.64 -23.10 9.02
CA ALA A 128 -20.73 -23.05 7.87
C ALA A 128 -20.70 -21.67 7.19
N GLN A 129 -21.85 -21.00 7.05
CA GLN A 129 -21.92 -19.65 6.50
C GLN A 129 -21.24 -18.62 7.41
N ILE A 130 -21.45 -18.71 8.72
CA ILE A 130 -20.81 -17.83 9.70
C ILE A 130 -19.30 -18.04 9.74
N ASP A 131 -18.81 -19.29 9.68
CA ASP A 131 -17.38 -19.58 9.64
C ASP A 131 -16.72 -18.97 8.39
N SER A 132 -17.38 -19.07 7.24
CA SER A 132 -16.92 -18.42 6.01
C SER A 132 -16.87 -16.90 6.15
N ALA A 133 -17.91 -16.29 6.73
CA ALA A 133 -17.94 -14.85 6.98
C ALA A 133 -16.83 -14.41 7.95
N ILE A 134 -16.58 -15.16 9.03
CA ILE A 134 -15.49 -14.90 9.98
C ILE A 134 -14.13 -15.00 9.29
N TYR A 135 -13.94 -15.98 8.41
CA TYR A 135 -12.71 -16.13 7.64
C TYR A 135 -12.43 -14.91 6.76
N ILE A 136 -13.45 -14.43 6.03
CA ILE A 136 -13.33 -13.22 5.19
C ILE A 136 -12.99 -12.00 6.04
N VAL A 137 -13.69 -11.77 7.15
CA VAL A 137 -13.41 -10.64 8.05
C VAL A 137 -12.00 -10.72 8.64
N SER A 138 -11.57 -11.92 9.02
CA SER A 138 -10.23 -12.14 9.58
C SER A 138 -9.13 -11.88 8.56
N ARG A 139 -9.36 -12.27 7.30
CA ARG A 139 -8.47 -11.93 6.19
C ARG A 139 -8.39 -10.42 5.96
N GLN A 140 -9.53 -9.73 5.90
CA GLN A 140 -9.55 -8.26 5.77
C GLN A 140 -8.80 -7.57 6.91
N ARG A 141 -8.89 -8.09 8.15
CA ARG A 141 -8.11 -7.58 9.29
C ARG A 141 -6.61 -7.84 9.14
N ALA A 142 -6.21 -8.99 8.63
CA ALA A 142 -4.81 -9.30 8.36
C ALA A 142 -4.23 -8.34 7.31
N ASP A 143 -4.98 -8.08 6.24
CA ASP A 143 -4.59 -7.14 5.19
C ASP A 143 -4.46 -5.71 5.75
N LEU A 144 -5.41 -5.27 6.58
CA LEU A 144 -5.32 -3.97 7.28
C LEU A 144 -4.09 -3.90 8.21
N GLY A 145 -3.74 -4.98 8.90
CA GLY A 145 -2.51 -5.04 9.71
C GLY A 145 -1.24 -4.95 8.87
N ALA A 146 -1.21 -5.61 7.71
CA ALA A 146 -0.09 -5.50 6.77
C ALA A 146 0.07 -4.06 6.24
N TYR A 147 -1.05 -3.39 5.92
CA TYR A 147 -1.00 -1.98 5.52
C TYR A 147 -0.50 -1.07 6.65
N GLN A 148 -0.89 -1.32 7.91
CA GLN A 148 -0.36 -0.57 9.06
C GLN A 148 1.16 -0.71 9.17
N ASN A 149 1.70 -1.93 9.03
CA ASN A 149 3.14 -2.15 9.06
C ASN A 149 3.88 -1.42 7.93
N ARG A 150 3.31 -1.45 6.72
CA ARG A 150 3.84 -0.68 5.59
C ARG A 150 3.86 0.81 5.90
N LEU A 151 2.75 1.37 6.41
CA LEU A 151 2.70 2.79 6.81
C LEU A 151 3.74 3.12 7.88
N GLU A 152 3.88 2.31 8.92
CA GLU A 152 4.87 2.54 9.98
C GLU A 152 6.31 2.52 9.45
N THR A 153 6.60 1.63 8.51
CA THR A 153 7.91 1.55 7.87
C THR A 153 8.14 2.73 6.93
N THR A 154 7.13 3.14 6.16
CA THR A 154 7.19 4.31 5.28
C THR A 154 7.37 5.60 6.07
N ILE A 155 6.62 5.79 7.16
CA ILE A 155 6.75 6.97 8.05
C ILE A 155 8.19 7.07 8.57
N ARG A 156 8.73 5.98 9.12
CA ARG A 156 10.12 5.97 9.60
C ARG A 156 11.12 6.30 8.48
N GLY A 157 10.90 5.81 7.26
CA GLY A 157 11.72 6.15 6.11
C GLY A 157 11.65 7.63 5.73
N VAL A 158 10.46 8.23 5.76
CA VAL A 158 10.24 9.65 5.46
C VAL A 158 10.83 10.55 6.54
N ASP A 159 10.71 10.19 7.82
CA ASP A 159 11.30 10.95 8.93
C ASP A 159 12.83 10.99 8.83
N ILE A 160 13.47 9.85 8.52
CA ILE A 160 14.91 9.78 8.27
C ILE A 160 15.30 10.64 7.06
N ALA A 161 14.52 10.58 5.97
CA ALA A 161 14.77 11.40 4.80
C ALA A 161 14.63 12.90 5.12
N ALA A 162 13.64 13.29 5.92
CA ALA A 162 13.43 14.66 6.36
C ALA A 162 14.59 15.15 7.25
N GLU A 163 15.07 14.34 8.19
CA GLU A 163 16.24 14.66 9.02
C GLU A 163 17.49 14.87 8.16
N ASN A 164 17.73 13.98 7.20
CA ASN A 164 18.87 14.09 6.28
C ASN A 164 18.78 15.35 5.41
N LEU A 165 17.60 15.69 4.90
CA LEU A 165 17.39 16.90 4.10
C LEU A 165 17.56 18.17 4.94
N GLN A 166 17.03 18.19 6.16
CA GLN A 166 17.20 19.32 7.08
C GLN A 166 18.67 19.52 7.47
N SER A 167 19.41 18.43 7.73
CA SER A 167 20.84 18.48 8.01
C SER A 167 21.63 19.01 6.81
N ALA A 168 21.31 18.55 5.60
CA ALA A 168 21.92 19.06 4.38
C ALA A 168 21.58 20.55 4.14
N GLU A 169 20.35 20.96 4.38
CA GLU A 169 19.93 22.38 4.29
C GLU A 169 20.69 23.25 5.30
N SER A 170 20.81 22.81 6.56
CA SER A 170 21.58 23.51 7.59
C SER A 170 23.04 23.65 7.18
N GLN A 171 23.66 22.58 6.66
CA GLN A 171 25.04 22.63 6.18
C GLN A 171 25.21 23.62 5.03
N ILE A 172 24.32 23.59 4.03
CA ILE A 172 24.38 24.53 2.90
C ILE A 172 24.24 25.97 3.40
N ARG A 173 23.22 26.23 4.23
CA ARG A 173 22.94 27.57 4.76
C ARG A 173 24.08 28.10 5.63
N ASP A 174 24.67 27.26 6.48
CA ASP A 174 25.74 27.66 7.39
C ASP A 174 27.07 27.85 6.63
N VAL A 175 27.35 27.01 5.63
CA VAL A 175 28.52 27.18 4.74
C VAL A 175 28.40 28.47 3.93
N ASP A 176 27.23 28.75 3.37
CA ASP A 176 27.00 29.97 2.59
C ASP A 176 27.02 31.22 3.47
N MET A 177 26.43 31.20 4.67
CA MET A 177 26.56 32.31 5.63
C MET A 177 28.00 32.52 6.09
N ALA A 178 28.75 31.45 6.36
CA ALA A 178 30.15 31.58 6.75
C ALA A 178 30.99 32.22 5.65
N LYS A 179 30.76 31.84 4.39
CA LYS A 179 31.44 32.44 3.23
C LYS A 179 31.09 33.92 3.08
N GLU A 180 29.82 34.28 3.12
CA GLU A 180 29.36 35.67 3.04
C GLU A 180 29.90 36.51 4.21
N MET A 181 29.99 35.95 5.42
CA MET A 181 30.60 36.64 6.57
C MET A 181 32.11 36.87 6.39
N VAL A 182 32.85 35.91 5.84
CA VAL A 182 34.29 36.08 5.53
C VAL A 182 34.48 37.16 4.47
N ASP A 183 33.67 37.15 3.41
CA ASP A 183 33.74 38.15 2.35
C ASP A 183 33.31 39.53 2.85
N PHE A 184 32.28 39.62 3.70
CA PHE A 184 31.87 40.84 4.38
C PHE A 184 32.99 41.41 5.26
N VAL A 185 33.61 40.58 6.11
CA VAL A 185 34.73 41.00 6.97
C VAL A 185 35.93 41.44 6.13
N LYS A 186 36.26 40.71 5.07
CA LYS A 186 37.33 41.07 4.12
C LYS A 186 37.07 42.45 3.50
N ASN A 187 35.86 42.69 3.01
CA ASN A 187 35.48 43.98 2.42
C ASN A 187 35.49 45.11 3.45
N GLN A 188 35.09 44.83 4.69
CA GLN A 188 35.14 45.78 5.80
C GLN A 188 36.58 46.14 6.18
N ILE A 189 37.48 45.15 6.28
CA ILE A 189 38.91 45.37 6.53
C ILE A 189 39.54 46.13 5.36
N LEU A 190 39.22 45.78 4.12
CA LEU A 190 39.71 46.51 2.94
C LEU A 190 39.26 47.96 2.93
N SER A 191 38.00 48.23 3.30
CA SER A 191 37.48 49.61 3.38
C SER A 191 38.17 50.42 4.48
N GLN A 192 38.35 49.84 5.67
CA GLN A 192 39.07 50.49 6.78
C GLN A 192 40.57 50.66 6.48
N SER A 193 41.17 49.68 5.80
CA SER A 193 42.57 49.72 5.37
C SER A 193 42.76 50.74 4.26
N ALA A 194 41.88 50.82 3.27
CA ALA A 194 41.93 51.83 2.22
C ALA A 194 41.82 53.25 2.80
N ALA A 195 40.93 53.47 3.78
CA ALA A 195 40.82 54.75 4.48
C ALA A 195 42.11 55.10 5.25
N SER A 196 42.68 54.14 5.99
CA SER A 196 43.93 54.34 6.75
C SER A 196 45.15 54.51 5.84
N MET A 197 45.21 53.78 4.74
CA MET A 197 46.26 53.89 3.73
C MET A 197 46.17 55.21 2.97
N LEU A 198 44.97 55.70 2.65
CA LEU A 198 44.78 57.05 2.10
C LEU A 198 45.26 58.12 3.08
N ALA A 199 44.92 58.00 4.37
CA ALA A 199 45.40 58.92 5.38
C ALA A 199 46.94 58.92 5.49
N GLN A 200 47.60 57.76 5.50
CA GLN A 200 49.06 57.66 5.49
C GLN A 200 49.70 58.14 4.18
N ALA A 201 49.09 57.85 3.03
CA ALA A 201 49.58 58.31 1.73
C ALA A 201 49.52 59.83 1.60
N ASN A 202 48.53 60.49 2.20
CA ASN A 202 48.44 61.95 2.24
C ASN A 202 49.50 62.60 3.16
N LEU A 203 49.99 61.88 4.18
CA LEU A 203 51.01 62.38 5.10
C LEU A 203 52.44 62.21 4.57
N ARG A 204 52.70 61.18 3.75
CA ARG A 204 54.03 60.91 3.17
C ARG A 204 54.64 62.10 2.40
N PRO A 205 53.92 62.81 1.51
CA PRO A 205 54.46 63.97 0.79
C PRO A 205 54.89 65.10 1.72
N GLN A 206 54.18 65.32 2.83
CA GLN A 206 54.46 66.41 3.77
C GLN A 206 55.73 66.17 4.59
N VAL A 207 56.03 64.91 4.91
CA VAL A 207 57.28 64.53 5.59
C VAL A 207 58.48 64.76 4.68
N VAL A 208 58.36 64.49 3.37
CA VAL A 208 59.44 64.72 2.40
C VAL A 208 59.71 66.21 2.20
N LEU A 209 58.68 67.05 2.16
CA LEU A 209 58.83 68.51 2.06
C LEU A 209 59.58 69.12 3.25
N ARG A 210 59.54 68.49 4.42
CA ARG A 210 60.27 68.92 5.62
C ARG A 210 61.76 68.51 5.63
N ILE A 211 62.17 67.64 4.71
CA ILE A 211 63.57 67.22 4.54
C ILE A 211 64.23 67.98 3.38
N LEU A 212 63.44 68.65 2.52
CA LEU A 212 63.92 69.41 1.36
C LEU A 212 63.84 70.94 1.53
N GLY A 213 63.23 71.44 2.60
CA GLY A 213 63.22 72.86 2.98
C GLY A 213 63.96 73.07 4.29
#